data_AF-A0A183DC63-F1
#
_entry.id   AF-A0A183DC63-F1
#
_cell.length_a   1.000
_cell.length_b   1.000
_cell.length_c   1.000
_cell.angle_alpha   90.00
_cell.angle_beta   90.00
_cell.angle_gamma   90.00
#
_symmetry.space_group_name_H-M   'P 1'
#
loop_
_entity.id
_entity.type
_entity.pdbx_description
1 polymer ?
#
loop_
_entity_poly.entity_id
_entity_poly.type
_entity_poly.pdbx_seq_one_letter_code
_entity_poly.pdbx_strand_id
1 'polypeptide(L)'
;MDGLLEAYREALSRIELAGPTEFSPTLRHAARQAASLPPDGCRYCVLLIITDGVISDMNKAKEEIVKASSLPLSIIIVGVGYDSFDEMKVLDSDRQMLQINGKYAKRDIVQFVQLREFLPPHRVLTDDDLVEAKYRLAKEVLQE
;
A
#
# COMPACT_ATOMS: atom_id res chain seq x y z
N MET A 1 7.04 -11.80 15.19
CA MET A 1 5.91 -11.54 14.25
C MET A 1 4.56 -11.72 14.93
N ASP A 2 4.49 -12.37 16.10
CA ASP A 2 3.22 -12.77 16.71
C ASP A 2 2.34 -11.59 17.14
N GLY A 3 2.92 -10.50 17.66
CA GLY A 3 2.15 -9.35 18.15
C GLY A 3 1.31 -8.62 17.10
N LEU A 4 1.75 -8.57 15.83
CA LEU A 4 0.96 -7.95 14.76
C LEU A 4 -0.27 -8.80 14.41
N LEU A 5 -0.07 -10.11 14.25
CA LEU A 5 -1.15 -11.05 13.93
C LEU A 5 -2.13 -11.18 15.10
N GLU A 6 -1.63 -11.11 16.33
CA GLU A 6 -2.44 -11.10 17.54
C GLU A 6 -3.29 -9.82 17.63
N ALA A 7 -2.69 -8.65 17.48
CA ALA A 7 -3.43 -7.37 17.47
C ALA A 7 -4.47 -7.32 16.36
N TYR A 8 -4.15 -7.84 15.17
CA TYR A 8 -5.11 -7.96 14.06
C TYR A 8 -6.31 -8.84 14.42
N ARG A 9 -6.07 -10.05 14.97
CA ARG A 9 -7.13 -10.98 15.41
C ARG A 9 -7.98 -10.38 16.52
N GLU A 10 -7.35 -9.70 17.47
CA GLU A 10 -8.06 -9.03 18.56
C GLU A 10 -8.93 -7.89 18.03
N ALA A 11 -8.40 -7.03 17.16
CA ALA A 11 -9.16 -5.94 16.57
C ALA A 11 -10.38 -6.45 15.81
N LEU A 12 -10.23 -7.48 14.97
CA LEU A 12 -11.33 -8.11 14.24
C LEU A 12 -12.46 -8.62 15.14
N SER A 13 -12.14 -9.10 16.35
CA SER A 13 -13.15 -9.58 17.29
C SER A 13 -13.96 -8.45 17.95
N ARG A 14 -13.48 -7.21 17.86
CA ARG A 14 -14.03 -6.04 18.56
C ARG A 14 -14.70 -5.02 17.62
N ILE A 15 -14.62 -5.21 16.31
CA ILE A 15 -15.13 -4.27 15.31
C ILE A 15 -16.15 -4.95 14.39
N GLU A 16 -17.07 -4.16 13.85
CA GLU A 16 -17.89 -4.55 12.71
C GLU A 16 -17.27 -3.97 11.43
N LEU A 17 -17.11 -4.81 10.41
CA LEU A 17 -16.58 -4.36 9.12
C LEU A 17 -17.59 -3.44 8.44
N ALA A 18 -17.12 -2.28 8.01
CA ALA A 18 -17.92 -1.25 7.36
C ALA A 18 -17.20 -0.69 6.13
N GLY A 19 -17.93 0.08 5.34
CA GLY A 19 -17.39 0.90 4.25
C GLY A 19 -17.82 2.37 4.41
N PRO A 20 -17.38 3.26 3.51
CA PRO A 20 -16.56 3.00 2.31
C PRO A 20 -15.06 2.82 2.61
N THR A 21 -14.31 2.33 1.62
CA THR A 21 -12.85 2.21 1.70
C THR A 21 -12.19 3.56 1.45
N GLU A 22 -11.68 4.22 2.49
CA GLU A 22 -11.00 5.50 2.42
C GLU A 22 -9.52 5.42 2.83
N PHE A 23 -8.59 5.81 1.96
CA PHE A 23 -7.14 5.75 2.25
C PHE A 23 -6.60 7.04 2.85
N SER A 24 -7.19 8.19 2.56
CA SER A 24 -6.67 9.50 2.97
C SER A 24 -6.38 9.62 4.47
N PRO A 25 -7.24 9.12 5.39
CA PRO A 25 -6.95 9.20 6.82
C PRO A 25 -5.66 8.47 7.21
N THR A 26 -5.45 7.27 6.66
CA THR A 26 -4.29 6.42 6.92
C THR A 26 -3.02 7.00 6.29
N LEU A 27 -3.11 7.44 5.03
CA LEU A 27 -2.01 8.11 4.33
C LEU A 27 -1.53 9.35 5.10
N ARG A 28 -2.47 10.19 5.54
CA ARG A 28 -2.17 11.38 6.34
C ARG A 28 -1.54 11.03 7.69
N HIS A 29 -1.98 9.95 8.33
CA HIS A 29 -1.38 9.49 9.59
C HIS A 29 0.07 9.07 9.39
N ALA A 30 0.35 8.23 8.38
CA ALA A 30 1.70 7.80 8.04
C ALA A 30 2.60 8.98 7.63
N ALA A 31 2.08 9.92 6.84
CA ALA A 31 2.80 11.14 6.47
C ALA A 31 3.18 11.98 7.70
N ARG A 32 2.29 12.11 8.68
CA ARG A 32 2.61 12.81 9.95
C ARG A 32 3.70 12.11 10.73
N GLN A 33 3.66 10.77 10.81
CA GLN A 33 4.71 10.00 11.47
C GLN A 33 6.05 10.16 10.74
N ALA A 34 6.07 10.04 9.41
CA ALA A 34 7.27 10.23 8.60
C ALA A 34 7.84 11.66 8.71
N ALA A 35 6.98 12.67 8.77
CA ALA A 35 7.39 14.06 8.97
C ALA A 35 7.97 14.33 10.37
N SER A 36 7.62 13.50 11.37
CA SER A 36 8.16 13.61 12.73
C SER A 36 9.51 12.92 12.92
N LEU A 37 9.99 12.20 11.90
CA LEU A 37 11.30 11.54 11.94
C LEU A 37 12.43 12.58 11.98
N PRO A 38 13.56 12.26 12.65
CA PRO A 38 14.72 13.14 12.63
C PRO A 38 15.22 13.37 11.19
N PRO A 39 15.68 14.59 10.87
CA PRO A 39 16.17 14.93 9.52
C PRO A 39 17.59 14.38 9.25
N ASP A 40 18.11 13.51 10.11
CA ASP A 40 19.43 12.89 10.00
C ASP A 40 19.51 11.82 8.89
N GLY A 41 18.35 11.46 8.30
CA GLY A 41 18.26 10.44 7.26
C GLY A 41 18.43 9.02 7.78
N CYS A 42 18.51 8.81 9.10
CA CYS A 42 18.71 7.49 9.69
C CYS A 42 17.42 6.66 9.78
N ARG A 43 16.25 7.28 9.55
CA ARG A 43 14.95 6.62 9.65
C ARG A 43 14.12 6.85 8.39
N TYR A 44 13.45 5.79 7.98
CA TYR A 44 12.55 5.77 6.84
C TYR A 44 11.29 5.00 7.19
N CYS A 45 10.13 5.47 6.73
CA CYS A 45 8.85 4.83 6.99
C CYS A 45 8.36 4.07 5.76
N VAL A 46 7.86 2.86 5.96
CA VAL A 46 7.17 2.09 4.92
C VAL A 46 5.76 1.80 5.42
N LEU A 47 4.75 2.33 4.72
CA LEU A 47 3.35 2.05 4.96
C LEU A 47 2.90 0.89 4.08
N LEU A 48 2.46 -0.21 4.69
CA LEU A 48 1.83 -1.33 3.99
C LEU A 48 0.30 -1.24 4.14
N ILE A 49 -0.42 -1.13 3.03
CA ILE A 49 -1.89 -1.15 2.97
C ILE A 49 -2.32 -2.47 2.32
N ILE A 50 -3.23 -3.20 2.97
CA ILE A 50 -3.85 -4.40 2.41
C ILE A 50 -5.33 -4.10 2.22
N THR A 51 -5.84 -4.26 1.00
CA THR A 51 -7.23 -3.97 0.63
C THR A 51 -7.79 -5.07 -0.26
N ASP A 52 -9.09 -5.35 -0.14
CA ASP A 52 -9.80 -6.34 -0.97
C ASP A 52 -10.63 -5.72 -2.09
N GLY A 53 -10.69 -4.39 -2.19
CA GLY A 53 -11.49 -3.71 -3.20
C GLY A 53 -11.12 -2.25 -3.47
N VAL A 54 -12.04 -1.58 -4.16
CA VAL A 54 -11.89 -0.24 -4.73
C VAL A 54 -11.87 0.87 -3.67
N ILE A 55 -11.04 1.89 -3.89
CA ILE A 55 -10.95 3.09 -3.08
C ILE A 55 -12.06 4.10 -3.43
N SER A 56 -12.72 4.66 -2.42
CA SER A 56 -13.81 5.62 -2.61
C SER A 56 -13.34 7.09 -2.61
N ASP A 57 -12.16 7.38 -2.07
CA ASP A 57 -11.64 8.74 -1.87
C ASP A 57 -10.41 9.09 -2.73
N MET A 58 -10.38 8.58 -3.97
CA MET A 58 -9.25 8.70 -4.92
C MET A 58 -8.60 10.09 -4.97
N ASN A 59 -9.38 11.15 -5.17
CA ASN A 59 -8.82 12.52 -5.28
C ASN A 59 -8.14 12.99 -4.00
N LYS A 60 -8.69 12.65 -2.83
CA LYS A 60 -8.10 13.00 -1.54
C LYS A 60 -6.83 12.17 -1.29
N ALA A 61 -6.84 10.88 -1.67
CA ALA A 61 -5.68 10.01 -1.55
C ALA A 61 -4.52 10.53 -2.40
N LYS A 62 -4.77 10.91 -3.66
CA LYS A 62 -3.76 11.56 -4.52
C LYS A 62 -3.19 12.82 -3.90
N GLU A 63 -4.04 13.66 -3.30
CA GLU A 63 -3.59 14.87 -2.63
C GLU A 63 -2.64 14.58 -1.46
N GLU A 64 -2.97 13.59 -0.63
CA GLU A 64 -2.10 13.19 0.49
C GLU A 64 -0.80 12.54 0.01
N ILE A 65 -0.82 11.73 -1.06
CA ILE A 65 0.39 11.15 -1.67
C ILE A 65 1.30 12.25 -2.22
N VAL A 66 0.77 13.20 -2.99
CA VAL A 66 1.55 14.30 -3.55
C VAL A 66 2.18 15.15 -2.43
N LYS A 67 1.45 15.43 -1.34
CA LYS A 67 2.02 16.11 -0.15
C LYS A 67 3.12 15.29 0.51
N ALA A 68 2.92 13.98 0.65
CA ALA A 68 3.84 13.08 1.32
C ALA A 68 5.09 12.74 0.48
N SER A 69 5.07 12.98 -0.83
CA SER A 69 6.18 12.66 -1.76
C SER A 69 7.55 13.24 -1.37
N SER A 70 7.57 14.30 -0.55
CA SER A 70 8.81 14.90 -0.04
C SER A 70 9.32 14.34 1.28
N LEU A 71 8.58 13.42 1.91
CA LEU A 71 8.89 12.83 3.21
C LEU A 71 9.67 11.52 3.05
N PRO A 72 10.39 11.05 4.08
CA PRO A 72 11.01 9.71 4.09
C PRO A 72 9.96 8.61 4.29
N LEU A 73 9.07 8.46 3.29
CA LEU A 73 7.93 7.53 3.29
C LEU A 73 7.82 6.82 1.93
N SER A 74 7.67 5.50 1.96
CA SER A 74 7.13 4.70 0.84
C SER A 74 5.83 4.04 1.25
N ILE A 75 4.97 3.77 0.27
CA ILE A 75 3.65 3.19 0.45
C ILE A 75 3.58 1.97 -0.47
N ILE A 76 3.25 0.81 0.10
CA ILE A 76 3.02 -0.42 -0.65
C ILE A 76 1.55 -0.78 -0.47
N ILE A 77 0.82 -0.89 -1.57
CA ILE A 77 -0.59 -1.27 -1.60
C ILE A 77 -0.69 -2.69 -2.15
N VAL A 78 -1.25 -3.60 -1.36
CA VAL A 78 -1.47 -5.00 -1.72
C VAL A 78 -2.96 -5.25 -1.88
N GLY A 79 -3.37 -5.54 -3.11
CA GLY A 79 -4.72 -5.98 -3.44
C GLY A 79 -4.89 -7.48 -3.20
N VAL A 80 -5.88 -7.87 -2.40
CA VAL A 80 -6.25 -9.28 -2.15
C VAL A 80 -7.66 -9.58 -2.69
N GLY A 81 -7.95 -10.84 -2.99
CA GLY A 81 -9.28 -11.21 -3.51
C GLY A 81 -9.46 -10.93 -5.01
N TYR A 82 -10.73 -10.81 -5.43
CA TYR A 82 -11.13 -10.90 -6.85
C TYR A 82 -11.71 -9.60 -7.44
N ASP A 83 -11.62 -8.48 -6.71
CA ASP A 83 -12.16 -7.20 -7.18
C ASP A 83 -11.28 -6.54 -8.27
N SER A 84 -11.77 -5.44 -8.84
CA SER A 84 -11.00 -4.54 -9.71
C SER A 84 -10.07 -3.65 -8.88
N PHE A 85 -8.88 -3.41 -9.42
CA PHE A 85 -7.86 -2.56 -8.80
C PHE A 85 -7.31 -1.50 -9.75
N ASP A 86 -8.09 -1.10 -10.76
CA ASP A 86 -7.64 -0.13 -11.76
C ASP A 86 -7.32 1.23 -11.13
N GLU A 87 -8.06 1.62 -10.10
CA GLU A 87 -7.78 2.78 -9.27
C GLU A 87 -6.39 2.74 -8.62
N MET A 88 -5.96 1.56 -8.14
CA MET A 88 -4.66 1.44 -7.46
C MET A 88 -3.50 1.52 -8.43
N LYS A 89 -3.68 0.99 -9.66
CA LYS A 89 -2.72 1.17 -10.75
C LYS A 89 -2.53 2.64 -11.15
N VAL A 90 -3.55 3.48 -10.94
CA VAL A 90 -3.43 4.93 -11.15
C VAL A 90 -2.61 5.60 -10.03
N LEU A 91 -2.62 5.05 -8.81
CA LEU A 91 -1.80 5.56 -7.71
C LEU A 91 -0.32 5.17 -7.85
N ASP A 92 -0.06 3.97 -8.39
CA ASP A 92 1.26 3.38 -8.66
C ASP A 92 2.19 4.26 -9.51
N SER A 93 1.64 5.07 -10.42
CA SER A 93 2.38 6.15 -11.11
C SER A 93 3.65 5.78 -11.90
N ASP A 94 4.00 4.50 -12.06
CA ASP A 94 5.17 3.98 -12.80
C ASP A 94 5.42 4.63 -14.17
N ARG A 95 4.35 5.02 -14.88
CA ARG A 95 4.42 5.60 -16.23
C ARG A 95 4.44 7.12 -16.24
N GLN A 96 3.96 7.76 -15.17
CA GLN A 96 3.83 9.21 -15.07
C GLN A 96 3.72 9.64 -13.61
N MET A 97 4.53 10.63 -13.23
CA MET A 97 4.46 11.29 -11.93
C MET A 97 3.03 11.68 -11.56
N LEU A 98 2.59 11.22 -10.38
CA LEU A 98 1.26 11.52 -9.85
C LEU A 98 1.02 13.03 -9.79
N GLN A 99 -0.11 13.48 -10.34
CA GLN A 99 -0.52 14.88 -10.35
C GLN A 99 -1.94 15.05 -9.83
N ILE A 100 -2.16 16.13 -9.09
CA ILE A 100 -3.49 16.59 -8.68
C ILE A 100 -3.52 18.12 -8.64
N ASN A 101 -4.55 18.73 -9.25
CA ASN A 101 -4.76 20.19 -9.27
C ASN A 101 -3.52 21.02 -9.67
N GLY A 102 -2.77 20.58 -10.69
CA GLY A 102 -1.57 21.28 -11.15
C GLY A 102 -0.30 21.01 -10.33
N LYS A 103 -0.38 20.27 -9.22
CA LYS A 103 0.77 19.89 -8.38
C LYS A 103 1.23 18.48 -8.69
N TYR A 104 2.53 18.30 -8.82
CA TYR A 104 3.17 17.00 -9.09
C TYR A 104 3.84 16.45 -7.83
N ALA A 105 3.85 15.13 -7.69
CA ALA A 105 4.69 14.45 -6.71
C ALA A 105 6.18 14.72 -6.99
N LYS A 106 6.99 14.80 -5.93
CA LYS A 106 8.45 15.04 -6.06
C LYS A 106 9.23 13.81 -6.49
N ARG A 107 8.71 12.63 -6.19
CA ARG A 107 9.22 11.30 -6.53
C ARG A 107 8.06 10.32 -6.46
N ASP A 108 8.23 9.17 -7.10
CA ASP A 108 7.33 8.08 -6.85
C ASP A 108 7.52 7.53 -5.43
N ILE A 109 6.41 7.23 -4.78
CA ILE A 109 6.39 6.70 -3.42
C ILE A 109 5.38 5.57 -3.24
N VAL A 110 4.60 5.22 -4.27
CA VAL A 110 3.52 4.24 -4.17
C VAL A 110 3.86 3.07 -5.08
N GLN A 111 3.87 1.87 -4.52
CA GLN A 111 3.89 0.64 -5.30
C GLN A 111 2.58 -0.11 -5.11
N PHE A 112 1.98 -0.60 -6.18
CA PHE A 112 0.81 -1.45 -6.15
C PHE A 112 1.11 -2.87 -6.66
N VAL A 113 0.61 -3.88 -5.93
CA VAL A 113 0.69 -5.29 -6.35
C VAL A 113 -0.63 -6.02 -6.10
N GLN A 114 -1.03 -6.85 -7.05
CA GLN A 114 -2.17 -7.75 -6.90
C GLN A 114 -1.70 -9.13 -6.42
N LEU A 115 -1.92 -9.45 -5.15
CA LEU A 115 -1.38 -10.68 -4.54
C LEU A 115 -1.80 -11.95 -5.29
N ARG A 116 -3.03 -11.97 -5.81
CA ARG A 116 -3.58 -13.10 -6.57
C ARG A 116 -2.77 -13.47 -7.82
N GLU A 117 -2.02 -12.54 -8.41
CA GLU A 117 -1.23 -12.78 -9.63
C GLU A 117 0.05 -13.61 -9.33
N PHE A 118 0.44 -13.65 -8.06
CA PHE A 118 1.65 -14.37 -7.59
C PHE A 118 1.33 -15.72 -6.95
N LEU A 119 0.06 -15.96 -6.61
CA LEU A 119 -0.39 -17.21 -6.01
C LEU A 119 -0.91 -18.17 -7.09
N PRO A 120 -0.68 -19.49 -6.94
CA PRO A 120 -1.26 -20.48 -7.83
C PRO A 120 -2.80 -20.45 -7.74
N PRO A 121 -3.51 -20.79 -8.83
CA PRO A 121 -4.97 -20.78 -8.88
C PRO A 121 -5.65 -21.83 -7.96
N HIS A 122 -4.87 -22.75 -7.39
CA HIS A 122 -5.38 -23.81 -6.51
C HIS A 122 -5.07 -23.51 -5.03
N ARG A 123 -6.05 -23.77 -4.16
CA ARG A 123 -6.07 -23.33 -2.74
C ARG A 123 -4.99 -23.95 -1.84
N VAL A 124 -4.21 -24.90 -2.32
CA VAL A 124 -3.12 -25.52 -1.55
C VAL A 124 -1.80 -25.04 -2.12
N LEU A 125 -1.16 -24.17 -1.37
CA LEU A 125 0.20 -23.70 -1.62
C LEU A 125 1.18 -24.77 -1.13
N THR A 126 2.09 -25.21 -1.99
CA THR A 126 3.27 -25.95 -1.53
C THR A 126 4.32 -24.98 -0.97
N ASP A 127 5.31 -25.49 -0.23
CA ASP A 127 6.41 -24.65 0.27
C ASP A 127 7.20 -24.02 -0.89
N ASP A 128 7.37 -24.75 -2.00
CA ASP A 128 8.03 -24.23 -3.20
C ASP A 128 7.21 -23.11 -3.87
N ASP A 129 5.88 -23.26 -3.95
CA ASP A 129 4.99 -22.20 -4.46
C ASP A 129 5.08 -20.93 -3.60
N LEU A 130 5.19 -21.09 -2.27
CA LEU A 130 5.36 -19.96 -1.35
C LEU A 130 6.70 -19.26 -1.55
N VAL A 131 7.78 -20.00 -1.76
CA VAL A 131 9.11 -19.43 -2.03
C VAL A 131 9.09 -18.66 -3.34
N GLU A 132 8.54 -19.24 -4.40
CA GLU A 132 8.43 -18.59 -5.71
C GLU A 132 7.51 -17.38 -5.67
N ALA A 133 6.35 -17.47 -5.01
CA ALA A 133 5.43 -16.33 -4.84
C ALA A 133 6.09 -15.18 -4.09
N LYS A 134 6.83 -15.46 -3.01
CA LYS A 134 7.59 -14.45 -2.26
C LYS A 134 8.67 -13.81 -3.13
N TYR A 135 9.40 -14.61 -3.90
CA TYR A 135 10.44 -14.10 -4.78
C TYR A 135 9.87 -13.18 -5.86
N ARG A 136 8.82 -13.61 -6.57
CA ARG A 136 8.18 -12.81 -7.62
C ARG A 136 7.55 -11.54 -7.06
N LEU A 137 6.86 -11.63 -5.92
CA LEU A 137 6.27 -10.47 -5.25
C LEU A 137 7.35 -9.46 -4.82
N ALA A 138 8.43 -9.93 -4.20
CA ALA A 138 9.54 -9.07 -3.79
C ALA A 138 10.22 -8.43 -5.01
N LYS A 139 10.36 -9.17 -6.11
CA LYS A 139 10.92 -8.65 -7.35
C LYS A 139 10.03 -7.55 -7.94
N GLU A 140 8.72 -7.74 -8.00
CA GLU A 140 7.79 -6.74 -8.52
C GLU A 140 7.84 -5.45 -7.68
N VAL A 141 7.82 -5.58 -6.35
CA VAL A 141 7.85 -4.42 -5.44
C VAL A 141 9.17 -3.65 -5.50
N LEU A 142 10.26 -4.30 -5.94
CA LEU A 142 11.59 -3.71 -6.01
C LEU A 142 12.02 -3.36 -7.44
N GLN A 143 11.16 -3.60 -8.44
CA GLN A 143 11.46 -3.27 -9.83
C GLN A 143 11.18 -1.78 -10.08
N GLU A 144 12.15 -0.94 -9.72
CA GLU A 144 12.32 0.42 -10.24
C GLU A 144 13.70 0.56 -10.92
#